data_AF-A0A838J0L0-F1
#
_entry.id   AF-A0A838J0L0-F1
#
_cell.length_a   1.000
_cell.length_b   1.000
_cell.length_c   1.000
_cell.angle_alpha   90.00
_cell.angle_beta   90.00
_cell.angle_gamma   90.00
#
_symmetry.space_group_name_H-M   'P 1'
#
loop_
_entity.id
_entity.type
_entity.pdbx_description
1 polymer ?
#
loop_
_entity_poly.entity_id
_entity_poly.type
_entity_poly.pdbx_seq_one_letter_code
_entity_poly.pdbx_strand_id
1 'polypeptide(L)'
;MLDEALLRLPTADLLHTLFGSHLPADVRAAMGRDKRSAFLRTQPLHFQAVKQALRAQGTPFSVAFEERPALPFATDLQMEPRPYQDEALGCWLAEGSAGVVILPTGAGKTLVAAMAIHETGLWSLVVVPTLDLLQQWRAALASALAVSVDDIGTYGGGEKEMKPITVITYDSAAIHARELKRFGLLVFDECHHLPAPTYRLIAERAFT
;
A
#
# COMPACT_ATOMS: atom_id res chain seq x y z
N MET A 1 25.40 -11.36 14.43
CA MET A 1 25.38 -10.38 15.53
C MET A 1 25.74 -9.04 14.93
N LEU A 2 24.85 -8.04 15.01
CA LEU A 2 25.24 -6.66 14.70
C LEU A 2 26.30 -6.25 15.73
N ASP A 3 27.44 -5.79 15.25
CA ASP A 3 28.56 -5.36 16.06
C ASP A 3 28.14 -4.20 16.98
N GLU A 4 28.38 -4.30 18.30
CA GLU A 4 28.07 -3.24 19.26
C GLU A 4 28.71 -1.89 18.85
N ALA A 5 29.80 -1.94 18.09
CA ALA A 5 30.45 -0.77 17.51
C ALA A 5 29.50 0.05 16.63
N LEU A 6 28.62 -0.59 15.84
CA LEU A 6 27.67 0.10 14.95
C LEU A 6 26.64 0.94 15.73
N LEU A 7 26.21 0.45 16.91
CA LEU A 7 25.22 1.15 17.73
C LEU A 7 25.79 2.47 18.30
N ARG A 8 27.12 2.56 18.45
CA ARG A 8 27.81 3.73 18.99
C ARG A 8 28.13 4.78 17.93
N LEU A 9 28.06 4.44 16.64
CA LEU A 9 28.31 5.39 15.55
C LEU A 9 27.32 6.58 15.60
N PRO A 10 27.75 7.80 15.24
CA PRO A 10 26.85 8.90 14.90
C PRO A 10 25.83 8.48 13.83
N THR A 11 24.65 9.11 13.82
CA THR A 11 23.59 8.72 12.87
C THR A 11 24.03 8.81 11.42
N ALA A 12 24.77 9.86 11.03
CA ALA A 12 25.26 10.02 9.66
C ALA A 12 26.18 8.85 9.24
N ASP A 13 27.13 8.48 10.10
CA ASP A 13 28.07 7.39 9.85
C ASP A 13 27.35 6.04 9.81
N LEU A 14 26.42 5.80 10.73
CA LEU A 14 25.61 4.58 10.72
C LEU A 14 24.82 4.46 9.40
N LEU A 15 24.18 5.54 8.95
CA LEU A 15 23.44 5.54 7.68
C LEU A 15 24.38 5.29 6.50
N HIS A 16 25.57 5.86 6.50
CA HIS A 16 26.57 5.60 5.46
C HIS A 16 27.03 4.13 5.49
N THR A 17 27.30 3.56 6.67
CA THR A 17 27.71 2.15 6.80
C THR A 17 26.63 1.17 6.36
N LEU A 18 25.35 1.46 6.67
CA LEU A 18 24.23 0.57 6.34
C LEU A 18 23.75 0.69 4.89
N PHE A 19 23.83 1.88 4.29
CA PHE A 19 23.19 2.13 2.99
C PHE A 19 24.15 2.65 1.90
N GLY A 20 25.38 3.00 2.24
CA GLY A 20 26.33 3.62 1.32
C GLY A 20 25.75 4.88 0.67
N SER A 21 25.84 4.95 -0.67
CA SER A 21 25.23 6.00 -1.50
C SER A 21 23.85 5.63 -2.06
N HIS A 22 23.32 4.44 -1.74
CA HIS A 22 22.11 3.90 -2.37
C HIS A 22 20.81 4.39 -1.73
N LEU A 23 20.85 4.98 -0.52
CA LEU A 23 19.67 5.56 0.10
C LEU A 23 19.33 6.93 -0.51
N PRO A 24 18.12 7.11 -1.07
CA PRO A 24 17.68 8.40 -1.60
C PRO A 24 17.81 9.54 -0.58
N ALA A 25 18.14 10.74 -1.06
CA ALA A 25 18.47 11.88 -0.20
C ALA A 25 17.30 12.33 0.68
N ASP A 26 16.08 12.30 0.14
CA ASP A 26 14.83 12.58 0.85
C ASP A 26 14.55 11.55 1.96
N VAL A 27 14.71 10.26 1.67
CA VAL A 27 14.56 9.17 2.65
C VAL A 27 15.62 9.28 3.75
N ARG A 28 16.87 9.60 3.38
CA ARG A 28 17.97 9.81 4.32
C ARG A 28 17.67 10.97 5.27
N ALA A 29 17.19 12.09 4.74
CA ALA A 29 16.83 13.27 5.54
C ALA A 29 15.66 12.98 6.49
N ALA A 30 14.73 12.12 6.09
CA ALA A 30 13.59 11.69 6.91
C ALA A 30 13.94 10.60 7.94
N MET A 31 15.14 9.98 7.87
CA MET A 31 15.54 8.91 8.77
C MET A 31 16.29 9.45 10.00
N GLY A 32 15.89 9.03 11.20
CA GLY A 32 16.50 9.48 12.46
C GLY A 32 16.59 8.39 13.51
N ARG A 33 17.48 8.57 14.51
CA ARG A 33 17.52 7.68 15.68
C ARG A 33 16.42 8.04 16.67
N ASP A 34 15.78 7.01 17.22
CA ASP A 34 14.93 7.19 18.39
C ASP A 34 15.81 7.49 19.62
N LYS A 35 15.45 8.52 20.40
CA LYS A 35 16.18 8.88 21.62
C LYS A 35 16.06 7.82 22.72
N ARG A 36 15.03 6.96 22.66
CA ARG A 36 14.72 5.95 23.69
C ARG A 36 15.25 4.54 23.38
N SER A 37 15.68 4.30 22.15
CA SER A 37 16.07 2.97 21.68
C SER A 37 17.08 3.11 20.56
N ALA A 38 18.04 2.20 20.43
CA ALA A 38 19.06 2.24 19.38
C ALA A 38 18.52 1.88 17.97
N PHE A 39 17.29 2.28 17.65
CA PHE A 39 16.63 2.05 16.36
C PHE A 39 16.72 3.29 15.48
N LEU A 40 16.96 3.06 14.18
CA LEU A 40 16.66 4.03 13.13
C LEU A 40 15.17 3.96 12.81
N ARG A 41 14.56 5.12 12.59
CA ARG A 41 13.15 5.27 12.23
C ARG A 41 13.03 6.13 11.00
N THR A 42 12.08 5.78 10.14
CA THR A 42 11.64 6.57 8.99
C THR A 42 10.14 6.31 8.78
N GLN A 43 9.52 6.98 7.81
CA GLN A 43 8.12 6.75 7.46
C GLN A 43 7.93 5.39 6.77
N PRO A 44 6.82 4.67 7.02
CA PRO A 44 6.48 3.41 6.34
C PRO A 44 6.58 3.46 4.82
N LEU A 45 6.15 4.57 4.19
CA LEU A 45 6.23 4.80 2.74
C LEU A 45 7.66 4.59 2.17
N HIS A 46 8.70 4.83 2.98
CA HIS A 46 10.08 4.67 2.53
C HIS A 46 10.57 3.22 2.56
N PHE A 47 9.74 2.26 2.98
CA PHE A 47 10.14 0.88 3.21
C PHE A 47 10.82 0.23 1.98
N GLN A 48 10.23 0.35 0.79
CA GLN A 48 10.82 -0.22 -0.44
C GLN A 48 12.17 0.42 -0.77
N ALA A 49 12.29 1.75 -0.67
CA ALA A 49 13.53 2.47 -0.92
C ALA A 49 14.65 2.04 0.06
N VAL A 50 14.31 1.88 1.35
CA VAL A 50 15.22 1.39 2.39
C VAL A 50 15.65 -0.05 2.08
N LYS A 51 14.72 -0.94 1.73
CA LYS A 51 15.00 -2.33 1.40
C LYS A 51 15.88 -2.46 0.16
N GLN A 52 15.61 -1.69 -0.89
CA GLN A 52 16.43 -1.64 -2.10
C GLN A 52 17.85 -1.13 -1.81
N ALA A 53 17.98 -0.07 -1.00
CA ALA A 53 19.29 0.47 -0.61
C ALA A 53 20.13 -0.55 0.19
N LEU A 54 19.54 -1.27 1.14
CA LEU A 54 20.23 -2.34 1.89
C LEU A 54 20.70 -3.46 0.96
N ARG A 55 19.84 -3.88 0.01
CA ARG A 55 20.19 -4.91 -0.99
C ARG A 55 21.33 -4.45 -1.88
N ALA A 56 21.26 -3.23 -2.41
CA ALA A 56 22.29 -2.67 -3.29
C ALA A 56 23.65 -2.53 -2.57
N GLN A 57 23.63 -2.13 -1.30
CA GLN A 57 24.83 -2.05 -0.45
C GLN A 57 25.39 -3.42 -0.04
N GLY A 58 24.59 -4.49 -0.14
CA GLY A 58 24.94 -5.83 0.36
C GLY A 58 24.85 -5.97 1.88
N THR A 59 24.12 -5.08 2.57
CA THR A 59 23.93 -5.14 4.01
C THR A 59 22.90 -6.23 4.35
N PRO A 60 23.25 -7.25 5.18
CA PRO A 60 22.29 -8.28 5.55
C PRO A 60 21.14 -7.73 6.39
N PHE A 61 19.91 -8.13 6.07
CA PHE A 61 18.73 -7.78 6.83
C PHE A 61 17.68 -8.90 6.76
N SER A 62 16.76 -8.90 7.72
CA SER A 62 15.53 -9.68 7.69
C SER A 62 14.33 -8.75 7.85
N VAL A 63 13.19 -9.14 7.30
CA VAL A 63 11.93 -8.42 7.47
C VAL A 63 11.11 -9.13 8.53
N ALA A 64 10.68 -8.39 9.56
CA ALA A 64 10.02 -8.92 10.76
C ALA A 64 8.49 -8.91 10.66
N PHE A 65 7.94 -8.72 9.47
CA PHE A 65 6.50 -8.71 9.20
C PHE A 65 6.22 -9.27 7.80
N GLU A 66 4.97 -9.65 7.56
CA GLU A 66 4.53 -10.13 6.25
C GLU A 66 4.38 -8.96 5.27
N GLU A 67 5.24 -8.92 4.26
CA GLU A 67 5.26 -7.84 3.26
C GLU A 67 4.15 -7.98 2.21
N ARG A 68 3.72 -9.21 1.98
CA ARG A 68 2.80 -9.59 0.91
C ARG A 68 1.71 -10.49 1.49
N PRO A 69 0.79 -9.94 2.30
CA PRO A 69 -0.30 -10.71 2.87
C PRO A 69 -1.18 -11.24 1.74
N ALA A 70 -1.12 -12.54 1.49
CA ALA A 70 -1.83 -13.18 0.39
C ALA A 70 -3.32 -13.34 0.69
N LEU A 71 -4.17 -13.18 -0.32
CA LEU A 71 -5.59 -13.48 -0.20
C LEU A 71 -5.78 -14.94 0.22
N PRO A 72 -6.65 -15.22 1.22
CA PRO A 72 -6.87 -16.59 1.70
C PRO A 72 -7.79 -17.40 0.77
N PHE A 73 -8.20 -16.84 -0.35
CA PHE A 73 -9.08 -17.43 -1.36
C PHE A 73 -8.62 -17.04 -2.76
N ALA A 74 -8.97 -17.86 -3.75
CA ALA A 74 -8.76 -17.53 -5.15
C ALA A 74 -9.80 -16.51 -5.63
N THR A 75 -9.44 -15.72 -6.62
CA THR A 75 -10.35 -14.80 -7.32
C THR A 75 -10.38 -15.18 -8.80
N ASP A 76 -11.49 -14.90 -9.47
CA ASP A 76 -11.64 -15.15 -10.91
C ASP A 76 -12.28 -13.92 -11.59
N LEU A 77 -11.70 -13.48 -12.71
CA LEU A 77 -12.15 -12.30 -13.41
C LEU A 77 -13.35 -12.64 -14.31
N GLN A 78 -14.55 -12.21 -13.91
CA GLN A 78 -15.81 -12.51 -14.64
C GLN A 78 -16.07 -11.57 -15.83
N MET A 79 -15.16 -10.66 -16.13
CA MET A 79 -15.32 -9.66 -17.18
C MET A 79 -14.08 -9.62 -18.05
N GLU A 80 -14.28 -9.64 -19.37
CA GLU A 80 -13.20 -9.44 -20.32
C GLU A 80 -12.78 -7.96 -20.31
N PRO A 81 -11.52 -7.65 -20.00
CA PRO A 81 -11.02 -6.28 -20.02
C PRO A 81 -10.94 -5.76 -21.45
N ARG A 82 -11.15 -4.44 -21.60
CA ARG A 82 -10.87 -3.74 -22.86
C ARG A 82 -9.35 -3.61 -23.03
N PRO A 83 -8.84 -3.49 -24.27
CA PRO A 83 -7.39 -3.42 -24.51
C PRO A 83 -6.65 -2.34 -23.71
N TYR A 84 -7.27 -1.16 -23.52
CA TYR A 84 -6.67 -0.08 -22.73
C TYR A 84 -6.64 -0.36 -21.22
N GLN A 85 -7.49 -1.27 -20.72
CA GLN A 85 -7.49 -1.69 -19.31
C GLN A 85 -6.34 -2.65 -19.04
N ASP A 86 -6.09 -3.58 -19.97
CA ASP A 86 -4.92 -4.46 -19.93
C ASP A 86 -3.62 -3.67 -20.05
N GLU A 87 -3.56 -2.71 -20.99
CA GLU A 87 -2.41 -1.83 -21.14
C GLU A 87 -2.16 -1.02 -19.85
N ALA A 88 -3.22 -0.44 -19.26
CA ALA A 88 -3.10 0.30 -18.01
C ALA A 88 -2.57 -0.57 -16.86
N LEU A 89 -3.08 -1.80 -16.72
CA LEU A 89 -2.59 -2.75 -15.72
C LEU A 89 -1.13 -3.12 -15.99
N GLY A 90 -0.79 -3.48 -17.24
CA GLY A 90 0.55 -3.87 -17.63
C GLY A 90 1.59 -2.79 -17.36
N CYS A 91 1.29 -1.53 -17.70
CA CYS A 91 2.14 -0.38 -17.37
C CYS A 91 2.30 -0.22 -15.85
N TRP A 92 1.21 -0.31 -15.10
CA TRP A 92 1.25 -0.18 -13.64
C TRP A 92 2.06 -1.30 -12.96
N LEU A 93 1.96 -2.54 -13.45
CA LEU A 93 2.79 -3.67 -12.99
C LEU A 93 4.27 -3.46 -13.33
N ALA A 94 4.58 -2.97 -14.53
CA ALA A 94 5.95 -2.70 -14.96
C ALA A 94 6.63 -1.62 -14.09
N GLU A 95 5.86 -0.65 -13.60
CA GLU A 95 6.30 0.37 -12.64
C GLU A 95 6.31 -0.12 -11.17
N GLY A 96 6.32 -1.44 -10.95
CA GLY A 96 6.45 -2.04 -9.63
C GLY A 96 5.17 -2.01 -8.80
N SER A 97 4.00 -2.00 -9.45
CA SER A 97 2.69 -1.98 -8.79
C SER A 97 2.47 -0.73 -7.93
N ALA A 98 3.03 0.40 -8.34
CA ALA A 98 2.87 1.69 -7.67
C ALA A 98 2.76 2.82 -8.69
N GLY A 99 1.64 3.55 -8.67
CA GLY A 99 1.40 4.63 -9.63
C GLY A 99 -0.06 5.06 -9.68
N VAL A 100 -0.34 6.03 -10.56
CA VAL A 100 -1.70 6.56 -10.80
C VAL A 100 -2.15 6.15 -12.20
N VAL A 101 -3.28 5.46 -12.27
CA VAL A 101 -3.96 5.12 -13.53
C VAL A 101 -5.07 6.14 -13.78
N ILE A 102 -4.98 6.88 -14.89
CA ILE A 102 -5.96 7.90 -15.27
C ILE A 102 -6.86 7.34 -16.37
N LEU A 103 -8.15 7.16 -16.06
CA LEU A 103 -9.18 6.77 -17.01
C LEU A 103 -10.39 7.69 -16.88
N PRO A 104 -11.11 8.00 -17.97
CA PRO A 104 -12.33 8.78 -17.91
C PRO A 104 -13.42 8.07 -17.09
N THR A 105 -14.37 8.84 -16.54
CA THR A 105 -15.52 8.27 -15.81
C THR A 105 -16.28 7.29 -16.69
N GLY A 106 -16.69 6.15 -16.12
CA GLY A 106 -17.38 5.10 -16.87
C GLY A 106 -16.48 4.21 -17.75
N ALA A 107 -15.17 4.47 -17.81
CA ALA A 107 -14.22 3.63 -18.55
C ALA A 107 -13.81 2.34 -17.81
N GLY A 108 -14.34 2.11 -16.61
CA GLY A 108 -14.11 0.89 -15.83
C GLY A 108 -12.87 0.93 -14.92
N LYS A 109 -12.64 2.05 -14.20
CA LYS A 109 -11.58 2.14 -13.17
C LYS A 109 -11.67 1.01 -12.15
N THR A 110 -12.89 0.67 -11.72
CA THR A 110 -13.15 -0.41 -10.77
C THR A 110 -12.73 -1.77 -11.31
N LEU A 111 -12.90 -2.02 -12.61
CA LEU A 111 -12.43 -3.27 -13.23
C LEU A 111 -10.90 -3.34 -13.22
N VAL A 112 -10.22 -2.24 -13.57
CA VAL A 112 -8.74 -2.19 -13.50
C VAL A 112 -8.25 -2.44 -12.08
N ALA A 113 -8.91 -1.87 -11.07
CA ALA A 113 -8.60 -2.15 -9.67
C ALA A 113 -8.84 -3.62 -9.31
N ALA A 114 -9.93 -4.24 -9.76
CA ALA A 114 -10.19 -5.66 -9.56
C ALA A 114 -9.11 -6.53 -10.24
N MET A 115 -8.69 -6.19 -11.46
CA MET A 115 -7.61 -6.89 -12.16
C MET A 115 -6.28 -6.78 -11.38
N ALA A 116 -5.98 -5.61 -10.80
CA ALA A 116 -4.80 -5.44 -9.94
C ALA A 116 -4.89 -6.29 -8.66
N ILE A 117 -6.07 -6.39 -8.03
CA ILE A 117 -6.30 -7.26 -6.86
C ILE A 117 -6.10 -8.73 -7.23
N HIS A 118 -6.65 -9.16 -8.36
CA HIS A 118 -6.52 -10.52 -8.88
C HIS A 118 -5.05 -10.88 -9.17
N GLU A 119 -4.37 -10.04 -9.95
CA GLU A 119 -2.99 -10.27 -10.39
C GLU A 119 -2.00 -10.26 -9.21
N THR A 120 -2.18 -9.34 -8.26
CA THR A 120 -1.28 -9.26 -7.10
C THR A 120 -1.59 -10.33 -6.05
N GLY A 121 -2.85 -10.76 -5.94
CA GLY A 121 -3.31 -11.74 -4.95
C GLY A 121 -3.11 -11.26 -3.50
N LEU A 122 -3.07 -9.95 -3.27
CA LEU A 122 -2.78 -9.36 -1.96
C LEU A 122 -4.05 -8.94 -1.22
N TRP A 123 -3.97 -8.90 0.10
CA TRP A 123 -4.95 -8.19 0.92
C TRP A 123 -5.02 -6.75 0.44
N SER A 124 -6.21 -6.31 0.08
CA SER A 124 -6.42 -5.08 -0.67
C SER A 124 -7.38 -4.15 0.06
N LEU A 125 -6.98 -2.89 0.20
CA LEU A 125 -7.81 -1.83 0.75
C LEU A 125 -8.15 -0.84 -0.35
N VAL A 126 -9.44 -0.64 -0.59
CA VAL A 126 -9.95 0.38 -1.50
C VAL A 126 -10.47 1.57 -0.70
N VAL A 127 -9.92 2.75 -0.95
CA VAL A 127 -10.29 4.00 -0.29
C VAL A 127 -11.14 4.85 -1.23
N VAL A 128 -12.35 5.20 -0.81
CA VAL A 128 -13.35 5.92 -1.63
C VAL A 128 -13.87 7.18 -0.93
N PRO A 129 -14.37 8.20 -1.65
CA PRO A 129 -14.75 9.48 -1.04
C PRO A 129 -16.11 9.47 -0.33
N THR A 130 -17.07 8.61 -0.72
CA THR A 130 -18.42 8.61 -0.15
C THR A 130 -18.92 7.22 0.24
N LEU A 131 -19.93 7.16 1.11
CA LEU A 131 -20.59 5.90 1.50
C LEU A 131 -21.33 5.24 0.34
N ASP A 132 -21.91 6.03 -0.57
CA ASP A 132 -22.58 5.50 -1.76
C ASP A 132 -21.57 4.80 -2.67
N LEU A 133 -20.40 5.41 -2.88
CA LEU A 133 -19.31 4.79 -3.65
C LEU A 133 -18.78 3.55 -2.95
N LEU A 134 -18.71 3.54 -1.62
CA LEU A 134 -18.29 2.37 -0.85
C LEU A 134 -19.18 1.16 -1.17
N GLN A 135 -20.50 1.32 -1.16
CA GLN A 135 -21.43 0.24 -1.47
C GLN A 135 -21.35 -0.18 -2.96
N GLN A 136 -21.19 0.79 -3.86
CA GLN A 136 -20.99 0.50 -5.30
C GLN A 136 -19.72 -0.29 -5.56
N TRP A 137 -18.60 0.12 -4.95
CA TRP A 137 -17.32 -0.57 -5.04
C TRP A 137 -17.40 -1.98 -4.45
N ARG A 138 -18.05 -2.16 -3.29
CA ARG A 138 -18.24 -3.47 -2.69
C ARG A 138 -18.95 -4.43 -3.65
N ALA A 139 -20.07 -4.01 -4.22
CA ALA A 139 -20.82 -4.83 -5.17
C ALA A 139 -20.03 -5.11 -6.47
N ALA A 140 -19.36 -4.09 -7.01
CA ALA A 140 -18.59 -4.20 -8.24
C ALA A 140 -17.37 -5.13 -8.09
N LEU A 141 -16.64 -5.04 -6.96
CA LEU A 141 -15.52 -5.94 -6.69
C LEU A 141 -15.98 -7.38 -6.51
N ALA A 142 -17.09 -7.61 -5.79
CA ALA A 142 -17.64 -8.94 -5.59
C ALA A 142 -17.99 -9.60 -6.94
N SER A 143 -18.66 -8.84 -7.81
CA SER A 143 -18.99 -9.29 -9.16
C SER A 143 -17.75 -9.51 -10.03
N ALA A 144 -16.77 -8.60 -9.99
CA ALA A 144 -15.60 -8.67 -10.86
C ALA A 144 -14.64 -9.81 -10.48
N LEU A 145 -14.55 -10.16 -9.19
CA LEU A 145 -13.62 -11.15 -8.64
C LEU A 145 -14.24 -12.53 -8.38
N ALA A 146 -15.52 -12.71 -8.73
CA ALA A 146 -16.29 -13.94 -8.46
C ALA A 146 -16.34 -14.36 -6.97
N VAL A 147 -16.47 -13.38 -6.06
CA VAL A 147 -16.56 -13.62 -4.61
C VAL A 147 -17.91 -13.15 -4.05
N SER A 148 -18.28 -13.63 -2.86
CA SER A 148 -19.49 -13.12 -2.21
C SER A 148 -19.33 -11.65 -1.83
N VAL A 149 -20.40 -10.87 -1.94
CA VAL A 149 -20.46 -9.50 -1.40
C VAL A 149 -20.20 -9.51 0.11
N ASP A 150 -20.54 -10.61 0.79
CA ASP A 150 -20.27 -10.80 2.21
C ASP A 150 -18.80 -11.12 2.50
N ASP A 151 -17.98 -11.48 1.52
CA ASP A 151 -16.53 -11.68 1.71
C ASP A 151 -15.73 -10.38 1.59
N ILE A 152 -16.39 -9.29 1.18
CA ILE A 152 -15.80 -7.95 1.07
C ILE A 152 -16.20 -7.12 2.28
N GLY A 153 -15.19 -6.69 3.04
CA GLY A 153 -15.35 -5.87 4.23
C GLY A 153 -15.70 -4.44 3.89
N THR A 154 -16.41 -3.78 4.80
CA THR A 154 -16.75 -2.36 4.71
C THR A 154 -16.37 -1.63 5.98
N TYR A 155 -15.83 -0.43 5.82
CA TYR A 155 -15.49 0.44 6.93
C TYR A 155 -15.98 1.86 6.67
N GLY A 156 -17.13 2.19 7.24
CA GLY A 156 -17.80 3.48 7.05
C GLY A 156 -19.29 3.39 7.38
N GLY A 157 -19.92 4.52 7.75
CA GLY A 157 -21.37 4.59 7.92
C GLY A 157 -21.94 3.78 9.09
N GLY A 158 -21.09 3.34 10.03
CA GLY A 158 -21.48 2.50 11.17
C GLY A 158 -21.04 1.04 11.08
N GLU A 159 -20.72 0.55 9.87
CA GLU A 159 -20.11 -0.75 9.64
C GLU A 159 -18.58 -0.68 9.84
N LYS A 160 -18.02 -1.68 10.53
CA LYS A 160 -16.60 -1.77 10.86
C LYS A 160 -16.11 -3.21 10.75
N GLU A 161 -16.11 -3.74 9.53
CA GLU A 161 -15.66 -5.10 9.27
C GLU A 161 -14.46 -5.08 8.32
N MET A 162 -13.29 -5.43 8.85
CA MET A 162 -12.05 -5.58 8.07
C MET A 162 -11.92 -7.02 7.58
N LYS A 163 -11.91 -7.20 6.26
CA LYS A 163 -11.69 -8.48 5.56
C LYS A 163 -10.49 -8.37 4.61
N PRO A 164 -9.97 -9.49 4.06
CA PRO A 164 -8.83 -9.46 3.13
C PRO A 164 -8.99 -8.49 1.96
N ILE A 165 -10.21 -8.33 1.45
CA ILE A 165 -10.61 -7.22 0.57
C ILE A 165 -11.54 -6.32 1.36
N THR A 166 -11.19 -5.05 1.52
CA THR A 166 -12.01 -4.07 2.27
C THR A 166 -12.18 -2.77 1.50
N VAL A 167 -13.38 -2.20 1.54
CA VAL A 167 -13.66 -0.85 1.04
C VAL A 167 -13.89 0.10 2.23
N ILE A 168 -13.18 1.22 2.25
CA ILE A 168 -13.19 2.21 3.34
C ILE A 168 -13.36 3.63 2.80
N THR A 169 -14.00 4.50 3.56
CA THR A 169 -14.06 5.93 3.22
C THR A 169 -12.76 6.66 3.58
N TYR A 170 -12.39 7.73 2.85
CA TYR A 170 -11.23 8.57 3.22
C TYR A 170 -11.28 9.05 4.68
N ASP A 171 -12.45 9.51 5.15
CA ASP A 171 -12.65 9.95 6.53
C ASP A 171 -12.33 8.84 7.54
N SER A 172 -12.85 7.63 7.28
CA SER A 172 -12.63 6.48 8.16
C SER A 172 -11.17 6.02 8.13
N ALA A 173 -10.54 6.01 6.95
CA ALA A 173 -9.15 5.63 6.77
C ALA A 173 -8.19 6.59 7.50
N ALA A 174 -8.48 7.90 7.46
CA ALA A 174 -7.68 8.90 8.17
C ALA A 174 -7.72 8.70 9.71
N ILE A 175 -8.86 8.29 10.24
CA ILE A 175 -9.04 8.02 11.68
C ILE A 175 -8.37 6.70 12.08
N HIS A 176 -8.50 5.66 11.25
CA HIS A 176 -8.12 4.29 11.55
C HIS A 176 -6.81 3.83 10.87
N ALA A 177 -5.89 4.75 10.59
CA ALA A 177 -4.65 4.49 9.85
C ALA A 177 -3.78 3.31 10.37
N ARG A 178 -3.89 2.94 11.66
CA ARG A 178 -3.15 1.78 12.22
C ARG A 178 -3.69 0.43 11.75
N GLU A 179 -4.99 0.33 11.50
CA GLU A 179 -5.63 -0.91 11.05
C GLU A 179 -5.26 -1.22 9.59
N LEU A 180 -4.85 -0.20 8.84
CA LEU A 180 -4.51 -0.30 7.41
C LEU A 180 -3.16 -0.98 7.13
N LYS A 181 -2.40 -1.32 8.19
CA LYS A 181 -1.08 -1.96 8.07
C LYS A 181 -1.11 -3.43 7.62
N ARG A 182 -2.31 -3.98 7.42
CA ARG A 182 -2.55 -5.41 7.11
C ARG A 182 -2.74 -5.66 5.61
N PHE A 183 -2.76 -4.61 4.80
CA PHE A 183 -3.03 -4.69 3.36
C PHE A 183 -1.71 -4.59 2.60
N GLY A 184 -1.56 -5.40 1.55
CA GLY A 184 -0.43 -5.38 0.63
C GLY A 184 -0.69 -4.56 -0.64
N LEU A 185 -1.94 -4.16 -0.87
CA LEU A 185 -2.35 -3.28 -1.98
C LEU A 185 -3.29 -2.19 -1.46
N LEU A 186 -3.01 -0.93 -1.83
CA LEU A 186 -3.88 0.21 -1.58
C LEU A 186 -4.38 0.78 -2.90
N VAL A 187 -5.70 0.88 -3.05
CA VAL A 187 -6.36 1.48 -4.20
C VAL A 187 -7.06 2.74 -3.73
N PHE A 188 -6.68 3.90 -4.28
CA PHE A 188 -7.32 5.18 -3.97
C PHE A 188 -8.23 5.58 -5.12
N ASP A 189 -9.55 5.49 -4.92
CA ASP A 189 -10.51 6.09 -5.85
C ASP A 189 -10.52 7.61 -5.70
N GLU A 190 -10.72 8.31 -6.81
CA GLU A 190 -10.65 9.77 -6.88
C GLU A 190 -9.43 10.35 -6.10
N CYS A 191 -8.25 9.78 -6.36
CA CYS A 191 -7.01 10.06 -5.65
C CYS A 191 -6.56 11.54 -5.66
N HIS A 192 -7.20 12.39 -6.45
CA HIS A 192 -7.02 13.85 -6.39
C HIS A 192 -7.39 14.45 -5.02
N HIS A 193 -8.14 13.72 -4.17
CA HIS A 193 -8.38 14.08 -2.77
C HIS A 193 -7.18 13.80 -1.86
N LEU A 194 -6.33 12.81 -2.19
CA LEU A 194 -5.25 12.31 -1.34
C LEU A 194 -4.22 13.37 -0.91
N PRO A 195 -3.87 14.41 -1.71
CA PRO A 195 -2.93 15.45 -1.29
C PRO A 195 -3.40 16.29 -0.09
N ALA A 196 -4.67 16.22 0.32
CA ALA A 196 -5.16 16.91 1.49
C ALA A 196 -4.38 16.50 2.76
N PRO A 197 -4.05 17.43 3.69
CA PRO A 197 -3.17 17.15 4.84
C PRO A 197 -3.59 15.94 5.68
N THR A 198 -4.90 15.75 5.85
CA THR A 198 -5.47 14.65 6.64
C THR A 198 -5.42 13.31 5.89
N TYR A 199 -5.67 13.30 4.58
CA TYR A 199 -5.75 12.08 3.78
C TYR A 199 -4.37 11.57 3.37
N ARG A 200 -3.40 12.46 3.19
CA ARG A 200 -2.00 12.09 2.93
C ARG A 200 -1.44 11.17 4.03
N LEU A 201 -1.91 11.33 5.27
CA LEU A 201 -1.53 10.46 6.38
C LEU A 201 -1.93 8.99 6.16
N ILE A 202 -2.94 8.71 5.32
CA ILE A 202 -3.33 7.34 4.95
C ILE A 202 -2.19 6.68 4.20
N ALA A 203 -1.70 7.33 3.13
CA ALA A 203 -0.59 6.82 2.32
C ALA A 203 0.75 6.83 3.08
N GLU A 204 1.02 7.85 3.91
CA GLU A 204 2.27 7.93 4.67
C GLU A 204 2.38 6.91 5.81
N ARG A 205 1.25 6.43 6.33
CA ARG A 205 1.20 5.54 7.51
C ARG A 205 0.84 4.09 7.20
N ALA A 206 0.23 3.84 6.03
CA ALA A 206 -0.02 2.49 5.56
C ALA A 206 1.30 1.81 5.16
N PHE A 207 1.34 0.48 5.28
CA PHE A 207 2.43 -0.34 4.78
C PHE A 207 2.05 -0.83 3.40
N THR A 208 2.90 -0.58 2.40
CA THR A 208 2.93 -1.26 1.10
C THR A 208 4.31 -1.04 0.48
#